data_AF-A0A7N6BXX6-F1
#
_entry.id   AF-A0A7N6BXX6-F1
#
_cell.length_a   1.000
_cell.length_b   1.000
_cell.length_c   1.000
_cell.angle_alpha   90.00
_cell.angle_beta   90.00
_cell.angle_gamma   90.00
#
_symmetry.space_group_name_H-M   'P 1'
#
loop_
_entity.id
_entity.type
_entity.pdbx_description
1 polymer ?
#
loop_
_entity_poly.entity_id
_entity_poly.type
_entity_poly.pdbx_seq_one_letter_code
_entity_poly.pdbx_strand_id
1 'polypeptide(L)'
;MDTAFYSVLTFMMCCRFDDLAEQQEFLPHKTGAKKEIHFTDFEGKTSFGMSVFNLSNAIMGSGILGLAFAMSNTGIILFITLLVFIAIVSAYSIHLLLRSAGVVGIRAYEQLGMRAFGPPGKLLAACVITVHNIGAMSSYLFIVKSELPLVIQAFLGKHENTGEWFLNGNYLIIIVSIGIILPLALMKHLGYLGYTSGFSLTCMVFFLISVSQQRANKLRTMQPTISLFNIYLWLSNGCVSPAVFCIKQAFNCEVLPIYTELRNATKKRMQNVANISILAMFIMYLLTALFGYLTFFGAVESELLHTYSRVDPLDVLILCVRLAVLVAVTLTVPVVLFPIRRALLQIFFPDQPFHWARHVIIAFSLIFVVNLLVIFVPTIRDIFGLIGATSAPSLIFILPGIFYVRIVPKEQEPLLSRPKIQAACFAALGFLFMVMSLSFIITDWVTGESRSGGGH
;
A
#
# COMPACT_ATOMS: atom_id res chain seq x y z
N MET A 1 17.43 2.57 19.69
CA MET A 1 17.06 2.31 18.29
C MET A 1 17.26 0.84 17.95
N ASP A 2 18.37 0.24 18.42
CA ASP A 2 18.66 -1.18 18.24
C ASP A 2 17.58 -2.10 18.79
N THR A 3 17.05 -1.87 19.99
CA THR A 3 16.01 -2.73 20.60
C THR A 3 14.74 -2.85 19.77
N ALA A 4 14.26 -1.77 19.15
CA ALA A 4 13.04 -1.80 18.33
C ALA A 4 13.28 -2.53 16.99
N PHE A 5 14.44 -2.30 16.36
CA PHE A 5 14.85 -3.02 15.14
C PHE A 5 15.03 -4.51 15.43
N TYR A 6 15.70 -4.87 16.53
CA TYR A 6 15.82 -6.24 17.01
C TYR A 6 14.48 -6.85 17.39
N SER A 7 13.52 -6.10 17.95
CA SER A 7 12.17 -6.61 18.24
C SER A 7 11.38 -6.91 16.97
N VAL A 8 11.49 -6.09 15.92
CA VAL A 8 10.87 -6.39 14.61
C VAL A 8 11.54 -7.59 13.97
N LEU A 9 12.88 -7.61 13.91
CA LEU A 9 13.63 -8.71 13.32
C LEU A 9 13.36 -10.02 14.08
N THR A 10 13.35 -9.96 15.41
CA THR A 10 13.01 -11.10 16.28
C THR A 10 11.55 -11.49 16.11
N PHE A 11 10.59 -10.59 16.07
CA PHE A 11 9.17 -10.94 15.84
C PHE A 11 8.96 -11.59 14.47
N MET A 12 9.60 -11.06 13.42
CA MET A 12 9.55 -11.59 12.06
C MET A 12 10.29 -12.93 11.91
N MET A 13 11.39 -13.11 12.64
CA MET A 13 12.16 -14.38 12.71
C MET A 13 11.55 -15.41 13.67
N CYS A 14 10.84 -14.98 14.71
CA CYS A 14 10.20 -15.82 15.74
C CYS A 14 8.76 -16.21 15.35
N CYS A 15 8.15 -15.55 14.37
CA CYS A 15 7.06 -16.11 13.57
C CYS A 15 7.52 -17.30 12.68
N ARG A 16 8.54 -18.05 13.11
CA ARG A 16 8.95 -19.33 12.57
C ARG A 16 8.19 -20.37 13.35
N PHE A 17 7.16 -20.92 12.68
CA PHE A 17 6.26 -21.92 13.23
C PHE A 17 7.01 -23.04 13.98
N ASP A 18 6.58 -23.28 15.22
CA ASP A 18 6.72 -24.57 15.89
C ASP A 18 6.23 -25.67 14.93
N ASP A 19 6.99 -26.77 14.90
CA ASP A 19 6.73 -27.96 14.10
C ASP A 19 5.40 -28.62 14.51
N LEU A 20 4.30 -28.16 13.95
CA LEU A 20 3.07 -28.95 13.85
C LEU A 20 3.05 -29.54 12.45
N ALA A 21 3.32 -30.85 12.41
CA ALA A 21 3.36 -31.69 11.24
C ALA A 21 2.30 -31.28 10.20
N GLU A 22 2.76 -30.96 8.98
CA GLU A 22 1.92 -30.96 7.79
C GLU A 22 1.38 -32.38 7.60
N GLN A 23 0.27 -32.73 8.24
CA GLN A 23 -0.54 -33.84 7.79
C GLN A 23 -1.12 -33.44 6.44
N GLN A 24 -0.44 -33.88 5.38
CA GLN A 24 -1.01 -34.04 4.05
C GLN A 24 -2.17 -35.05 4.12
N GLU A 25 -3.31 -34.65 4.66
CA GLU A 25 -4.59 -35.22 4.27
C GLU A 25 -5.31 -34.16 3.41
N PHE A 26 -4.74 -33.95 2.22
CA PHE A 26 -5.59 -33.65 1.07
C PHE A 26 -6.49 -34.87 0.90
N LEU A 27 -7.78 -34.70 1.23
CA LEU A 27 -8.92 -35.61 1.09
C LEU A 27 -8.63 -36.99 0.43
N PRO A 28 -9.09 -38.12 1.00
CA PRO A 28 -8.99 -39.40 0.32
C PRO A 28 -9.69 -39.30 -1.04
N HIS A 29 -8.93 -39.59 -2.10
CA HIS A 29 -9.44 -39.68 -3.46
C HIS A 29 -10.63 -40.65 -3.48
N LYS A 30 -11.87 -40.14 -3.50
CA LYS A 30 -12.99 -40.90 -4.02
C LYS A 30 -12.81 -41.00 -5.53
N THR A 31 -12.28 -42.13 -5.96
CA THR A 31 -12.20 -42.55 -7.36
C THR A 31 -13.63 -42.53 -7.94
N GLY A 32 -13.92 -41.60 -8.87
CA GLY A 32 -15.11 -41.70 -9.72
C GLY A 32 -16.07 -40.51 -9.83
N ALA A 33 -15.83 -39.35 -9.19
CA ALA A 33 -16.65 -38.16 -9.46
C ALA A 33 -15.94 -37.21 -10.43
N LYS A 34 -16.61 -36.81 -11.53
CA LYS A 34 -16.13 -35.76 -12.44
C LYS A 34 -15.77 -34.52 -11.63
N LYS A 35 -14.49 -34.15 -11.63
CA LYS A 35 -13.98 -32.97 -10.94
C LYS A 35 -14.51 -31.73 -11.66
N GLU A 36 -15.51 -31.05 -11.11
CA GLU A 36 -15.87 -29.71 -11.57
C GLU A 36 -14.67 -28.79 -11.30
N ILE A 37 -14.04 -28.29 -12.36
CA ILE A 37 -12.88 -27.42 -12.28
C ILE A 37 -13.38 -26.04 -11.82
N HIS A 38 -13.38 -25.82 -10.51
CA HIS A 38 -13.60 -24.50 -9.95
C HIS A 38 -12.42 -23.60 -10.35
N PHE A 39 -12.67 -22.34 -10.74
CA PHE A 39 -11.64 -21.37 -11.18
C PHE A 39 -10.48 -21.16 -10.16
N THR A 40 -10.63 -21.65 -8.94
CA THR A 40 -9.64 -21.64 -7.86
C THR A 40 -8.59 -22.76 -7.93
N ASP A 41 -8.74 -23.75 -8.81
CA ASP A 41 -7.77 -24.84 -9.03
C ASP A 41 -6.57 -24.43 -9.91
N PHE A 42 -6.39 -23.13 -10.19
CA PHE A 42 -5.22 -22.62 -10.90
C PHE A 42 -3.96 -22.72 -10.03
N GLU A 43 -3.07 -23.67 -10.36
CA GLU A 43 -1.67 -23.63 -9.94
C GLU A 43 -1.07 -22.27 -10.36
N GLY A 44 -0.78 -21.41 -9.37
CA GLY A 44 -0.07 -20.16 -9.63
C GLY A 44 1.23 -20.45 -10.40
N LYS A 45 1.62 -19.62 -11.36
CA LYS A 45 2.86 -19.82 -12.16
C LYS A 45 4.02 -18.92 -11.70
N THR A 46 3.79 -18.06 -10.72
CA THR A 46 4.73 -17.05 -10.18
C THR A 46 5.86 -17.65 -9.34
N SER A 47 7.12 -17.25 -9.55
CA SER A 47 8.22 -17.69 -8.70
C SER A 47 8.17 -17.03 -7.31
N PHE A 48 8.96 -17.53 -6.34
CA PHE A 48 9.06 -16.94 -5.01
C PHE A 48 9.52 -15.47 -5.07
N GLY A 49 10.60 -15.17 -5.78
CA GLY A 49 11.12 -13.81 -5.93
C GLY A 49 10.14 -12.86 -6.62
N MET A 50 9.44 -13.33 -7.66
CA MET A 50 8.40 -12.54 -8.34
C MET A 50 7.23 -12.22 -7.41
N SER A 51 6.94 -13.09 -6.46
CA SER A 51 5.88 -12.87 -5.48
C SER A 51 6.32 -11.89 -4.39
N VAL A 52 7.60 -11.91 -4.00
CA VAL A 52 8.19 -10.86 -3.16
C VAL A 52 8.13 -9.53 -3.89
N PHE A 53 8.52 -9.45 -5.17
CA PHE A 53 8.45 -8.20 -5.93
C PHE A 53 7.02 -7.68 -6.09
N ASN A 54 6.05 -8.54 -6.41
CA ASN A 54 4.65 -8.12 -6.49
C ASN A 54 4.12 -7.63 -5.15
N LEU A 55 4.39 -8.35 -4.06
CA LEU A 55 3.92 -7.97 -2.74
C LEU A 55 4.62 -6.70 -2.25
N SER A 56 5.93 -6.59 -2.41
CA SER A 56 6.68 -5.36 -2.12
C SER A 56 6.17 -4.19 -2.93
N ASN A 57 5.92 -4.33 -4.24
CA ASN A 57 5.42 -3.23 -5.07
C ASN A 57 4.01 -2.77 -4.64
N ALA A 58 3.17 -3.69 -4.18
CA ALA A 58 1.86 -3.35 -3.63
C ALA A 58 1.93 -2.73 -2.22
N ILE A 59 2.96 -3.06 -1.43
CA ILE A 59 3.18 -2.44 -0.12
C ILE A 59 3.82 -1.04 -0.29
N MET A 60 4.73 -0.88 -1.25
CA MET A 60 5.58 0.31 -1.41
C MET A 60 4.80 1.59 -1.71
N GLY A 61 3.66 1.45 -2.38
CA GLY A 61 2.68 2.52 -2.40
C GLY A 61 3.10 3.82 -3.09
N SER A 62 2.16 4.76 -3.08
CA SER A 62 2.39 6.18 -3.40
C SER A 62 2.77 6.97 -2.14
N GLY A 63 2.48 6.40 -0.96
CA GLY A 63 2.73 7.01 0.35
C GLY A 63 4.19 7.29 0.66
N ILE A 64 5.14 6.62 -0.02
CA ILE A 64 6.59 6.81 0.17
C ILE A 64 7.02 8.27 0.00
N LEU A 65 6.37 9.02 -0.90
CA LEU A 65 6.69 10.42 -1.19
C LEU A 65 6.27 11.38 -0.07
N GLY A 66 5.31 10.98 0.77
CA GLY A 66 4.83 11.76 1.91
C GLY A 66 5.46 11.35 3.25
N LEU A 67 6.34 10.34 3.29
CA LEU A 67 6.90 9.85 4.57
C LEU A 67 7.85 10.84 5.23
N ALA A 68 8.62 11.60 4.45
CA ALA A 68 9.49 12.64 5.00
C ALA A 68 8.67 13.77 5.66
N PHE A 69 7.56 14.16 5.04
CA PHE A 69 6.61 15.11 5.60
C PHE A 69 5.99 14.58 6.89
N ALA A 70 5.57 13.31 6.89
CA ALA A 70 5.09 12.63 8.07
C ALA A 70 6.11 12.74 9.22
N MET A 71 7.36 12.34 8.97
CA MET A 71 8.43 12.41 9.96
C MET A 71 8.69 13.84 10.47
N SER A 72 8.58 14.84 9.60
CA SER A 72 8.74 16.25 9.99
C SER A 72 7.68 16.73 10.98
N ASN A 73 6.43 16.24 10.82
CA ASN A 73 5.31 16.62 11.67
C ASN A 73 5.26 15.79 12.96
N THR A 74 5.65 14.52 12.92
CA THR A 74 5.54 13.61 14.08
C THR A 74 6.80 13.54 14.93
N GLY A 75 7.94 13.97 14.38
CA GLY A 75 9.26 13.74 14.96
C GLY A 75 9.78 12.31 14.70
N ILE A 76 11.10 12.15 14.77
CA ILE A 76 11.80 10.91 14.39
C ILE A 76 11.40 9.73 15.28
N ILE A 77 11.36 9.90 16.61
CA ILE A 77 11.11 8.78 17.53
C ILE A 77 9.71 8.22 17.32
N LEU A 78 8.70 9.09 17.35
CA LEU A 78 7.31 8.69 17.19
C LEU A 78 7.08 8.08 15.80
N PHE A 79 7.69 8.64 14.75
CA PHE A 79 7.62 8.05 13.40
C PHE A 79 8.17 6.62 13.37
N ILE A 80 9.36 6.39 13.93
CA ILE A 80 9.97 5.05 13.97
C ILE A 80 9.11 4.08 14.78
N THR A 81 8.61 4.50 15.95
CA THR A 81 7.72 3.68 16.78
C THR A 81 6.44 3.29 16.02
N LEU A 82 5.82 4.24 15.31
CA LEU A 82 4.63 3.98 14.50
C LEU A 82 4.92 3.05 13.32
N LEU A 83 6.04 3.27 12.62
CA LEU A 83 6.43 2.42 11.49
C LEU A 83 6.69 0.98 11.92
N VAL A 84 7.35 0.80 13.08
CA VAL A 84 7.55 -0.52 13.72
C VAL A 84 6.22 -1.15 14.11
N PHE A 85 5.33 -0.38 14.74
CA PHE A 85 4.00 -0.86 15.14
C PHE A 85 3.20 -1.37 13.93
N ILE A 86 3.16 -0.61 12.83
CA ILE A 86 2.46 -0.99 11.60
C ILE A 86 3.08 -2.25 10.98
N ALA A 87 4.41 -2.39 10.97
CA ALA A 87 5.08 -3.58 10.45
C ALA A 87 4.69 -4.84 11.25
N ILE A 88 4.66 -4.77 12.59
CA ILE A 88 4.27 -5.87 13.47
C ILE A 88 2.80 -6.25 13.26
N VAL A 89 1.91 -5.25 13.30
CA VAL A 89 0.48 -5.41 13.05
C VAL A 89 0.22 -6.07 11.69
N SER A 90 0.92 -5.62 10.65
CA SER A 90 0.77 -6.14 9.29
C SER A 90 1.22 -7.60 9.18
N ALA A 91 2.34 -7.94 9.80
CA ALA A 91 2.82 -9.32 9.85
C ALA A 91 1.83 -10.24 10.59
N TYR A 92 1.27 -9.77 11.70
CA TYR A 92 0.24 -10.50 12.45
C TYR A 92 -1.06 -10.66 11.67
N SER A 93 -1.51 -9.61 10.98
CA SER A 93 -2.69 -9.62 10.11
C SER A 93 -2.57 -10.70 9.02
N ILE A 94 -1.43 -10.74 8.31
CA ILE A 94 -1.17 -11.75 7.29
C ILE A 94 -1.14 -13.16 7.90
N HIS A 95 -0.57 -13.31 9.09
CA HIS A 95 -0.57 -14.60 9.80
C HIS A 95 -2.00 -15.09 10.09
N LEU A 96 -2.89 -14.24 10.60
CA LEU A 96 -4.29 -14.58 10.84
C LEU A 96 -5.02 -14.99 9.56
N LEU A 97 -4.80 -14.26 8.46
CA LEU A 97 -5.37 -14.58 7.15
C LEU A 97 -4.86 -15.92 6.62
N LEU A 98 -3.56 -16.17 6.71
CA LEU A 98 -2.93 -17.42 6.27
C LEU A 98 -3.44 -18.63 7.07
N ARG A 99 -3.62 -18.46 8.37
CA ARG A 99 -4.16 -19.51 9.24
C ARG A 99 -5.62 -19.81 8.90
N SER A 100 -6.43 -18.77 8.71
CA SER A 100 -7.84 -18.89 8.31
C SER A 100 -8.00 -19.54 6.93
N ALA A 101 -7.30 -19.05 5.92
CA ALA A 101 -7.27 -19.62 4.58
C ALA A 101 -6.82 -21.09 4.59
N GLY A 102 -5.87 -21.39 5.45
CA GLY A 102 -5.32 -22.71 5.64
C GLY A 102 -6.24 -23.75 6.28
N VAL A 103 -7.31 -23.34 6.96
CA VAL A 103 -8.34 -24.23 7.51
C VAL A 103 -9.37 -24.59 6.44
N VAL A 104 -9.73 -23.62 5.60
CA VAL A 104 -10.82 -23.79 4.62
C VAL A 104 -10.29 -24.25 3.25
N GLY A 105 -8.99 -24.12 2.99
CA GLY A 105 -8.43 -24.33 1.65
C GLY A 105 -8.79 -23.22 0.66
N ILE A 106 -9.37 -22.11 1.14
CA ILE A 106 -9.80 -20.98 0.32
C ILE A 106 -8.71 -19.92 0.32
N ARG A 107 -8.32 -19.48 -0.87
CA ARG A 107 -7.21 -18.54 -1.06
C ARG A 107 -7.63 -17.14 -1.46
N ALA A 108 -8.93 -16.91 -1.72
CA ALA A 108 -9.49 -15.61 -2.08
C ALA A 108 -10.16 -14.94 -0.88
N TYR A 109 -9.95 -13.63 -0.76
CA TYR A 109 -10.40 -12.85 0.39
C TYR A 109 -11.93 -12.73 0.44
N GLU A 110 -12.58 -12.58 -0.71
CA GLU A 110 -14.04 -12.53 -0.86
C GLU A 110 -14.68 -13.88 -0.51
N GLN A 111 -14.04 -14.98 -0.87
CA GLN A 111 -14.50 -16.31 -0.53
C GLN A 111 -14.27 -16.63 0.96
N LEU A 112 -13.24 -16.04 1.58
CA LEU A 112 -13.05 -16.10 3.03
C LEU A 112 -14.21 -15.37 3.75
N GLY A 113 -14.61 -14.20 3.23
CA GLY A 113 -15.82 -13.50 3.66
C GLY A 113 -17.10 -14.32 3.47
N MET A 114 -17.24 -14.99 2.31
CA MET A 114 -18.34 -15.92 2.04
C MET A 114 -18.40 -17.04 3.07
N ARG A 115 -17.25 -17.60 3.46
CA ARG A 115 -17.19 -18.67 4.46
C ARG A 115 -17.53 -18.18 5.86
N ALA A 116 -17.07 -16.99 6.23
CA ALA A 116 -17.26 -16.45 7.57
C ALA A 116 -18.70 -15.96 7.83
N PHE A 117 -19.34 -15.31 6.85
CA PHE A 117 -20.63 -14.63 7.02
C PHE A 117 -21.63 -14.87 5.88
N GLY A 118 -21.33 -15.75 4.93
CA GLY A 118 -22.18 -15.96 3.76
C GLY A 118 -22.13 -14.80 2.76
N PRO A 119 -23.17 -14.61 1.94
CA PRO A 119 -23.24 -13.57 0.91
C PRO A 119 -22.90 -12.14 1.40
N PRO A 120 -23.37 -11.65 2.57
CA PRO A 120 -23.03 -10.31 3.01
C PRO A 120 -21.53 -10.15 3.34
N GLY A 121 -20.87 -11.19 3.86
CA GLY A 121 -19.43 -11.18 4.10
C GLY A 121 -18.62 -11.12 2.81
N LYS A 122 -19.06 -11.87 1.78
CA LYS A 122 -18.45 -11.82 0.44
C LYS A 122 -18.53 -10.42 -0.15
N LEU A 123 -19.71 -9.80 -0.10
CA LEU A 123 -19.94 -8.46 -0.63
C LEU A 123 -19.12 -7.41 0.15
N LEU A 124 -19.15 -7.45 1.48
CA LEU A 124 -18.38 -6.52 2.32
C LEU A 124 -16.88 -6.58 2.01
N ALA A 125 -16.31 -7.79 1.99
CA ALA A 125 -14.90 -8.02 1.67
C ALA A 125 -14.54 -7.43 0.30
N ALA A 126 -15.33 -7.73 -0.73
CA ALA A 126 -15.10 -7.25 -2.08
C ALA A 126 -15.25 -5.72 -2.21
N CYS A 127 -16.22 -5.10 -1.54
CA CYS A 127 -16.39 -3.66 -1.49
C CYS A 127 -15.20 -2.97 -0.83
N VAL A 128 -14.74 -3.47 0.33
CA VAL A 128 -13.59 -2.89 1.05
C VAL A 128 -12.32 -2.99 0.20
N ILE A 129 -12.06 -4.13 -0.44
CA ILE A 129 -10.92 -4.32 -1.37
C ILE A 129 -11.01 -3.34 -2.53
N THR A 130 -12.20 -3.18 -3.12
CA THR A 130 -12.43 -2.31 -4.26
C THR A 130 -12.18 -0.84 -3.90
N VAL A 131 -12.76 -0.36 -2.80
CA VAL A 131 -12.58 1.01 -2.33
C VAL A 131 -11.12 1.31 -2.01
N HIS A 132 -10.43 0.39 -1.31
CA HIS A 132 -9.01 0.57 -0.97
C HIS A 132 -8.13 0.72 -2.20
N ASN A 133 -8.26 -0.23 -3.14
CA ASN A 133 -7.44 -0.24 -4.35
C ASN A 133 -7.79 0.89 -5.32
N ILE A 134 -9.06 1.36 -5.36
CA ILE A 134 -9.41 2.57 -6.12
C ILE A 134 -8.67 3.78 -5.56
N GLY A 135 -8.58 3.90 -4.23
CA GLY A 135 -7.77 4.93 -3.58
C GLY A 135 -6.30 4.88 -3.95
N ALA A 136 -5.72 3.70 -3.82
CA ALA A 136 -4.34 3.44 -4.21
C ALA A 136 -4.05 3.81 -5.67
N MET A 137 -4.92 3.40 -6.60
CA MET A 137 -4.78 3.78 -8.01
C MET A 137 -4.91 5.28 -8.21
N SER A 138 -5.84 5.94 -7.50
CA SER A 138 -6.06 7.36 -7.65
C SER A 138 -4.89 8.20 -7.16
N SER A 139 -4.19 7.78 -6.11
CA SER A 139 -2.98 8.48 -5.66
C SER A 139 -1.81 8.32 -6.62
N TYR A 140 -1.61 7.13 -7.21
CA TYR A 140 -0.63 6.96 -8.28
C TYR A 140 -0.92 7.85 -9.48
N LEU A 141 -2.17 7.89 -9.94
CA LEU A 141 -2.57 8.75 -11.06
C LEU A 141 -2.50 10.25 -10.71
N PHE A 142 -2.70 10.63 -9.45
CA PHE A 142 -2.50 12.00 -9.00
C PHE A 142 -1.03 12.41 -9.10
N ILE A 143 -0.09 11.54 -8.70
CA ILE A 143 1.36 11.78 -8.89
C ILE A 143 1.69 11.95 -10.37
N VAL A 144 1.11 11.14 -11.26
CA VAL A 144 1.27 11.32 -12.71
C VAL A 144 0.72 12.68 -13.17
N LYS A 145 -0.44 13.10 -12.64
CA LYS A 145 -1.05 14.40 -12.95
C LYS A 145 -0.18 15.59 -12.53
N SER A 146 0.44 15.53 -11.35
CA SER A 146 1.23 16.63 -10.80
C SER A 146 2.65 16.69 -11.35
N GLU A 147 3.33 15.54 -11.49
CA GLU A 147 4.76 15.49 -11.79
C GLU A 147 5.08 15.39 -13.29
N LEU A 148 4.23 14.74 -14.10
CA LEU A 148 4.51 14.55 -15.53
C LEU A 148 4.62 15.88 -16.32
N PRO A 149 3.76 16.90 -16.09
CA PRO A 149 3.95 18.21 -16.70
C PRO A 149 5.32 18.82 -16.43
N LEU A 150 5.83 18.70 -15.19
CA LEU A 150 7.10 19.29 -14.76
C LEU A 150 8.28 18.64 -15.47
N VAL A 151 8.21 17.32 -15.67
CA VAL A 151 9.21 16.58 -16.46
C VAL A 151 9.21 17.03 -17.93
N ILE A 152 8.02 17.19 -18.53
CA ILE A 152 7.90 17.66 -19.92
C ILE A 152 8.42 19.10 -20.06
N GLN A 153 8.13 19.99 -19.11
CA GLN A 153 8.65 21.36 -19.10
C GLN A 153 10.18 21.38 -19.07
N ALA A 154 10.79 20.56 -18.20
CA ALA A 154 12.24 20.45 -18.10
C ALA A 154 12.87 19.93 -19.41
N PHE A 155 12.29 18.92 -20.06
CA PHE A 155 12.78 18.42 -21.36
C PHE A 155 12.64 19.43 -22.51
N LEU A 156 11.62 20.28 -22.46
CA LEU A 156 11.39 21.32 -23.47
C LEU A 156 12.16 22.62 -23.20
N GLY A 157 12.86 22.74 -22.06
CA GLY A 157 13.54 23.97 -21.65
C GLY A 157 12.59 25.15 -21.45
N LYS A 158 11.29 24.90 -21.19
CA LYS A 158 10.29 25.95 -20.98
C LYS A 158 10.13 26.19 -19.47
N HIS A 159 10.33 27.44 -19.05
CA HIS A 159 10.19 27.85 -17.65
C HIS A 159 8.79 28.33 -17.27
N GLU A 160 7.93 28.61 -18.25
CA GLU A 160 6.57 29.11 -18.02
C GLU A 160 5.53 28.14 -18.55
N ASN A 161 4.45 27.99 -17.78
CA ASN A 161 3.31 27.18 -18.18
C ASN A 161 2.43 28.01 -19.13
N THR A 162 2.68 27.88 -20.44
CA THR A 162 1.99 28.67 -21.48
C THR A 162 0.55 28.21 -21.76
N GLY A 163 -0.04 27.37 -20.89
CA GLY A 163 -1.42 26.86 -21.05
C GLY A 163 -1.57 25.76 -22.11
N GLU A 164 -0.46 25.23 -22.60
CA GLU A 164 -0.44 24.21 -23.65
C GLU A 164 -1.05 22.89 -23.17
N TRP A 165 -1.72 22.17 -24.08
CA TRP A 165 -2.40 20.92 -23.76
C TRP A 165 -1.46 19.84 -23.21
N PHE A 166 -0.20 19.81 -23.66
CA PHE A 166 0.81 18.85 -23.22
C PHE A 166 1.47 19.21 -21.87
N LEU A 167 1.15 20.37 -21.30
CA LEU A 167 1.53 20.77 -19.94
C LEU A 167 0.35 20.69 -18.96
N ASN A 168 -0.84 20.34 -19.45
CA ASN A 168 -2.01 20.17 -18.62
C ASN A 168 -2.10 18.73 -18.11
N GLY A 169 -1.87 18.55 -16.80
CA GLY A 169 -1.87 17.25 -16.15
C GLY A 169 -3.15 16.44 -16.39
N ASN A 170 -4.32 17.08 -16.55
CA ASN A 170 -5.58 16.38 -16.78
C ASN A 170 -5.61 15.65 -18.14
N TYR A 171 -5.01 16.22 -19.19
CA TYR A 171 -4.92 15.53 -20.48
C TYR A 171 -3.85 14.44 -20.45
N LEU A 172 -2.71 14.72 -19.80
CA LEU A 172 -1.60 13.79 -19.72
C LEU A 172 -1.96 12.49 -18.99
N ILE A 173 -2.72 12.56 -17.89
CA ILE A 173 -3.17 11.33 -17.20
C ILE A 173 -4.06 10.46 -18.07
N ILE A 174 -4.90 11.05 -18.92
CA ILE A 174 -5.76 10.30 -19.85
C ILE A 174 -4.88 9.60 -20.89
N ILE A 175 -3.89 10.31 -21.44
CA ILE A 175 -2.94 9.76 -22.42
C ILE A 175 -2.15 8.59 -21.82
N VAL A 176 -1.58 8.76 -20.62
CA VAL A 176 -0.84 7.70 -19.93
C VAL A 176 -1.75 6.52 -19.58
N SER A 177 -2.99 6.80 -19.15
CA SER A 177 -3.96 5.78 -18.80
C SER A 177 -4.34 4.90 -20.00
N ILE A 178 -4.59 5.51 -21.16
CA ILE A 178 -4.99 4.79 -22.38
C ILE A 178 -3.77 4.15 -23.06
N GLY A 179 -2.65 4.86 -23.13
CA GLY A 179 -1.46 4.42 -23.88
C GLY A 179 -0.59 3.40 -23.16
N ILE A 180 -0.54 3.43 -21.82
CA ILE A 180 0.34 2.57 -21.03
C ILE A 180 -0.47 1.70 -20.07
N ILE A 181 -1.27 2.30 -19.20
CA ILE A 181 -1.90 1.58 -18.09
C ILE A 181 -2.93 0.56 -18.59
N LEU A 182 -3.81 0.95 -19.52
CA LEU A 182 -4.86 0.08 -20.05
C LEU A 182 -4.27 -1.16 -20.77
N PRO A 183 -3.32 -1.05 -21.72
CA PRO A 183 -2.67 -2.21 -22.31
C PRO A 183 -2.05 -3.15 -21.27
N LEU A 184 -1.35 -2.60 -20.28
CA LEU A 184 -0.75 -3.40 -19.21
C LEU A 184 -1.81 -4.06 -18.31
N ALA A 185 -2.89 -3.36 -18.01
CA ALA A 185 -4.00 -3.85 -17.18
C ALA A 185 -4.78 -4.97 -17.89
N LEU A 186 -4.85 -4.99 -19.21
CA LEU A 186 -5.51 -6.04 -20.00
C LEU A 186 -4.70 -7.35 -20.07
N MET A 187 -3.48 -7.39 -19.53
CA MET A 187 -2.71 -8.62 -19.47
C MET A 187 -3.41 -9.67 -18.57
N LYS A 188 -3.55 -10.89 -19.13
CA LYS A 188 -4.29 -11.99 -18.51
C LYS A 188 -3.56 -12.67 -17.35
N HIS A 189 -2.23 -12.64 -17.35
CA HIS A 189 -1.41 -13.39 -16.39
C HIS A 189 -0.52 -12.45 -15.56
N LEU A 190 -0.72 -12.46 -14.25
CA LEU A 190 0.05 -11.68 -13.26
C LEU A 190 1.54 -12.06 -13.20
N GLY A 191 1.92 -13.21 -13.79
CA GLY A 191 3.33 -13.60 -13.93
C GLY A 191 4.18 -12.58 -14.68
N TYR A 192 3.62 -11.95 -15.72
CA TYR A 192 4.32 -10.88 -16.45
C TYR A 192 4.40 -9.59 -15.64
N LEU A 193 3.41 -9.33 -14.77
CA LEU A 193 3.41 -8.18 -13.86
C LEU A 193 4.51 -8.28 -12.79
N GLY A 194 5.03 -9.47 -12.48
CA GLY A 194 6.18 -9.58 -11.58
C GLY A 194 7.44 -8.90 -12.11
N TYR A 195 7.61 -8.85 -13.44
CA TYR A 195 8.75 -8.17 -14.06
C TYR A 195 8.57 -6.65 -13.99
N THR A 196 7.35 -6.15 -14.24
CA THR A 196 7.05 -4.71 -14.11
C THR A 196 7.15 -4.26 -12.66
N SER A 197 6.73 -5.08 -11.70
CA SER A 197 6.91 -4.83 -10.26
C SER A 197 8.38 -4.81 -9.84
N GLY A 198 9.20 -5.74 -10.35
CA GLY A 198 10.65 -5.74 -10.08
C GLY A 198 11.35 -4.50 -10.65
N PHE A 199 10.95 -4.04 -11.84
CA PHE A 199 11.46 -2.81 -12.43
C PHE A 199 11.01 -1.57 -11.64
N SER A 200 9.72 -1.49 -11.26
CA SER A 200 9.18 -0.44 -10.38
C SER A 200 9.98 -0.31 -9.06
N LEU A 201 10.25 -1.44 -8.40
CA LEU A 201 11.05 -1.46 -7.17
C LEU A 201 12.49 -0.98 -7.41
N THR A 202 13.08 -1.31 -8.56
CA THR A 202 14.43 -0.84 -8.93
C THR A 202 14.47 0.68 -9.08
N CYS A 203 13.47 1.27 -9.73
CA CYS A 203 13.31 2.73 -9.83
C CYS A 203 13.20 3.39 -8.44
N MET A 204 12.58 2.70 -7.48
CA MET A 204 12.37 3.22 -6.14
C MET A 204 13.58 3.05 -5.23
N VAL A 205 14.38 2.00 -5.44
CA VAL A 205 15.73 1.90 -4.87
C VAL A 205 16.63 3.01 -5.42
N PHE A 206 16.54 3.33 -6.72
CA PHE A 206 17.24 4.46 -7.31
C PHE A 206 16.84 5.78 -6.64
N PHE A 207 15.54 6.03 -6.46
CA PHE A 207 15.03 7.19 -5.70
C PHE A 207 15.65 7.28 -4.29
N LEU A 208 15.66 6.17 -3.54
CA LEU A 208 16.28 6.11 -2.22
C LEU A 208 17.78 6.47 -2.25
N ILE A 209 18.52 5.94 -3.23
CA ILE A 209 19.95 6.25 -3.41
C ILE A 209 20.13 7.74 -3.68
N SER A 210 19.34 8.34 -4.58
CA SER A 210 19.42 9.76 -4.90
C SER A 210 19.10 10.65 -3.70
N VAL A 211 18.07 10.32 -2.91
CA VAL A 211 17.74 11.03 -1.66
C VAL A 211 18.91 10.97 -0.67
N SER A 212 19.54 9.80 -0.55
CA SER A 212 20.69 9.58 0.33
C SER A 212 21.92 10.39 -0.12
N GLN A 213 22.18 10.44 -1.43
CA GLN A 213 23.25 11.24 -2.02
C GLN A 213 23.01 12.73 -1.81
N GLN A 214 21.77 13.21 -1.98
CA GLN A 214 21.47 14.63 -1.79
C GLN A 214 21.66 15.06 -0.33
N ARG A 215 21.30 14.19 0.63
CA ARG A 215 21.64 14.41 2.04
C ARG A 215 23.15 14.50 2.25
N ALA A 216 23.92 13.60 1.67
CA ALA A 216 25.38 13.60 1.79
C ALA A 216 26.02 14.86 1.17
N ASN A 217 25.54 15.32 0.02
CA ASN A 217 26.01 16.53 -0.65
C ASN A 217 25.72 17.78 0.17
N LYS A 218 24.52 17.89 0.74
CA LYS A 218 24.16 19.02 1.61
C LYS A 218 24.98 19.04 2.90
N LEU A 219 25.32 17.87 3.45
CA LEU A 219 26.21 17.76 4.61
C LEU A 219 27.65 18.19 4.29
N ARG A 220 28.13 17.99 3.05
CA ARG A 220 29.47 18.41 2.62
C ARG A 220 29.57 19.91 2.33
N THR A 221 28.48 20.53 1.89
CA THR A 221 28.44 21.94 1.44
C THR A 221 28.11 22.92 2.57
N MET A 222 27.36 22.49 3.60
CA MET A 222 27.22 23.28 4.83
C MET A 222 28.49 23.18 5.68
N GLN A 223 29.05 24.33 6.08
CA GLN A 223 30.04 24.38 7.17
C GLN A 223 29.44 23.74 8.44
N PRO A 224 30.25 23.13 9.32
CA PRO A 224 29.80 22.48 10.56
C PRO A 224 29.42 23.53 11.62
N THR A 225 28.58 24.51 11.28
CA THR A 225 28.09 25.52 12.20
C THR A 225 26.85 24.95 12.90
N ILE A 226 27.10 24.27 14.03
CA ILE A 226 26.23 24.26 15.23
C ILE A 226 24.71 24.19 14.95
N SER A 227 24.27 23.20 14.17
CA SER A 227 22.85 22.77 14.15
C SER A 227 22.68 21.32 14.59
N LEU A 228 23.76 20.64 14.98
CA LEU A 228 23.68 19.35 15.68
C LEU A 228 22.94 19.49 17.02
N PHE A 229 22.88 20.69 17.59
CA PHE A 229 22.21 20.99 18.86
C PHE A 229 20.68 21.14 18.74
N ASN A 230 20.15 21.39 17.53
CA ASN A 230 18.70 21.31 17.26
C ASN A 230 18.28 19.96 16.67
N ILE A 231 19.14 18.92 16.78
CA ILE A 231 18.67 17.54 16.96
C ILE A 231 18.16 17.41 18.40
N TYR A 232 17.30 18.33 18.83
CA TYR A 232 16.37 17.97 19.88
C TYR A 232 15.52 16.88 19.25
N LEU A 233 15.69 15.65 19.74
CA LEU A 233 14.55 14.76 19.94
C LEU A 233 13.40 15.67 20.39
N TRP A 234 12.49 16.04 19.50
CA TRP A 234 11.30 16.81 19.84
C TRP A 234 10.46 15.91 20.75
N LEU A 235 10.81 15.90 22.04
CA LEU A 235 10.11 15.24 23.12
C LEU A 235 9.21 16.23 23.87
N SER A 236 9.10 17.49 23.42
CA SER A 236 8.24 18.47 24.07
C SER A 236 7.80 19.54 23.08
N ASN A 237 6.53 19.50 22.67
CA ASN A 237 5.56 20.45 23.19
C ASN A 237 4.16 19.87 23.00
N GLY A 238 3.39 19.84 24.09
CA GLY A 238 2.06 19.27 24.17
C GLY A 238 1.04 20.02 23.33
N CYS A 239 0.99 19.70 22.03
CA CYS A 239 -0.21 19.87 21.25
C CYS A 239 -0.67 18.48 20.85
N VAL A 240 -1.96 18.23 20.99
CA VAL A 240 -2.63 17.00 20.57
C VAL A 240 -2.63 16.87 19.03
N SER A 241 -2.20 17.90 18.29
CA SER A 241 -2.22 17.98 16.82
C SER A 241 -1.22 17.09 16.06
N PRO A 242 0.02 16.80 16.50
CA PRO A 242 0.93 15.92 15.77
C PRO A 242 0.51 14.45 15.86
N ALA A 243 0.02 14.00 17.02
CA ALA A 243 -0.54 12.65 17.19
C ALA A 243 -1.82 12.44 16.37
N VAL A 244 -2.60 13.51 16.15
CA VAL A 244 -3.78 13.52 15.27
C VAL A 244 -3.36 13.48 13.79
N PHE A 245 -2.26 14.14 13.41
CA PHE A 245 -1.65 13.98 12.08
C PHE A 245 -1.01 12.59 11.89
N CYS A 246 -0.45 11.98 12.95
CA CYS A 246 0.05 10.61 12.95
C CYS A 246 -1.01 9.61 12.51
N ILE A 247 -2.27 9.75 12.95
CA ILE A 247 -3.36 8.86 12.53
C ILE A 247 -3.76 9.13 11.07
N LYS A 248 -3.73 10.39 10.62
CA LYS A 248 -4.03 10.74 9.21
C LYS A 248 -3.04 10.12 8.22
N GLN A 249 -1.75 10.01 8.55
CA GLN A 249 -0.69 9.58 7.62
C GLN A 249 -0.17 8.15 7.88
N ALA A 250 -0.11 7.67 9.13
CA ALA A 250 0.44 6.36 9.45
C ALA A 250 -0.43 5.20 8.92
N PHE A 251 -1.73 5.41 8.73
CA PHE A 251 -2.62 4.42 8.10
C PHE A 251 -2.65 4.51 6.56
N ASN A 252 -2.00 5.50 5.95
CA ASN A 252 -1.75 5.58 4.51
C ASN A 252 -0.48 4.80 4.09
N CYS A 253 0.20 4.14 5.04
CA CYS A 253 1.06 3.02 4.68
C CYS A 253 0.17 1.95 4.06
N GLU A 254 0.08 1.98 2.72
CA GLU A 254 -0.57 0.96 1.89
C GLU A 254 0.07 -0.39 2.21
N VAL A 255 -0.43 -1.11 3.20
CA VAL A 255 -0.09 -2.52 3.36
C VAL A 255 -1.26 -3.32 2.83
N LEU A 256 -1.32 -3.41 1.51
CA LEU A 256 -2.19 -4.35 0.82
C LEU A 256 -1.65 -5.77 1.01
N PRO A 257 -2.43 -6.71 1.56
CA PRO A 257 -2.15 -8.12 1.38
C PRO A 257 -2.55 -8.51 -0.05
N ILE A 258 -1.60 -8.59 -0.98
CA ILE A 258 -1.78 -9.45 -2.16
C ILE A 258 -1.77 -10.88 -1.65
N TYR A 259 -2.94 -11.36 -1.27
CA TYR A 259 -3.16 -12.76 -0.96
C TYR A 259 -4.06 -13.32 -2.05
N THR A 260 -3.47 -14.11 -2.96
CA THR A 260 -4.19 -15.06 -3.84
C THR A 260 -3.28 -15.79 -4.85
N GLU A 261 -2.09 -15.26 -5.16
CA GLU A 261 -1.47 -15.58 -6.48
C GLU A 261 -0.18 -16.42 -6.42
N LEU A 262 0.28 -16.84 -5.24
CA LEU A 262 1.55 -17.57 -5.09
C LEU A 262 1.47 -19.00 -5.65
N ARG A 263 2.40 -19.37 -6.54
CA ARG A 263 2.65 -20.76 -6.99
C ARG A 263 3.07 -21.66 -5.84
N ASN A 264 2.47 -22.85 -5.71
CA ASN A 264 2.78 -23.82 -4.66
C ASN A 264 2.82 -23.17 -3.27
N ALA A 265 1.73 -22.48 -2.91
CA ALA A 265 1.65 -21.74 -1.67
C ALA A 265 1.43 -22.68 -0.49
N THR A 266 2.54 -23.10 0.13
CA THR A 266 2.48 -23.53 1.53
C THR A 266 2.33 -22.30 2.42
N LYS A 267 1.67 -22.44 3.58
CA LYS A 267 1.48 -21.34 4.54
C LYS A 267 2.83 -20.72 4.92
N LYS A 268 3.85 -21.57 5.15
CA LYS A 268 5.22 -21.19 5.48
C LYS A 268 5.89 -20.36 4.38
N ARG A 269 5.76 -20.78 3.11
CA ARG A 269 6.35 -20.05 1.98
C ARG A 269 5.69 -18.69 1.79
N MET A 270 4.36 -18.59 1.90
CA MET A 270 3.67 -17.30 1.78
C MET A 270 3.96 -16.36 2.95
N GLN A 271 4.07 -16.88 4.18
CA GLN A 271 4.52 -16.08 5.32
C GLN A 271 5.94 -15.55 5.11
N ASN A 272 6.85 -16.37 4.56
CA ASN A 272 8.21 -15.91 4.23
C ASN A 272 8.21 -14.81 3.17
N VAL A 273 7.41 -14.95 2.11
CA VAL A 273 7.22 -13.88 1.10
C VAL A 273 6.75 -12.59 1.78
N ALA A 274 5.75 -12.69 2.66
CA ALA A 274 5.23 -11.55 3.41
C ALA A 274 6.27 -10.91 4.33
N ASN A 275 6.98 -11.71 5.13
CA ASN A 275 7.98 -11.20 6.07
C ASN A 275 9.14 -10.51 5.34
N ILE A 276 9.65 -11.10 4.25
CA ILE A 276 10.70 -10.47 3.44
C ILE A 276 10.19 -9.16 2.81
N SER A 277 8.97 -9.16 2.27
CA SER A 277 8.40 -7.97 1.63
C SER A 277 8.18 -6.84 2.62
N ILE A 278 7.61 -7.13 3.80
CA ILE A 278 7.41 -6.14 4.87
C ILE A 278 8.75 -5.62 5.37
N LEU A 279 9.77 -6.48 5.56
CA LEU A 279 11.08 -6.04 6.03
C LEU A 279 11.78 -5.13 5.01
N ALA A 280 11.75 -5.52 3.73
CA ALA A 280 12.32 -4.71 2.66
C ALA A 280 11.66 -3.33 2.59
N MET A 281 10.33 -3.28 2.67
CA MET A 281 9.59 -2.01 2.63
C MET A 281 9.78 -1.18 3.90
N PHE A 282 9.85 -1.81 5.08
CA PHE A 282 10.19 -1.12 6.32
C PHE A 282 11.53 -0.39 6.22
N ILE A 283 12.57 -1.05 5.68
CA ILE A 283 13.89 -0.44 5.49
C ILE A 283 13.82 0.70 4.49
N MET A 284 13.19 0.49 3.32
CA MET A 284 13.03 1.53 2.31
C MET A 284 12.30 2.76 2.85
N TYR A 285 11.19 2.56 3.57
CA TYR A 285 10.40 3.62 4.19
C TYR A 285 11.17 4.37 5.25
N LEU A 286 11.84 3.66 6.15
CA LEU A 286 12.65 4.26 7.21
C LEU A 286 13.76 5.14 6.63
N LEU A 287 14.54 4.61 5.68
CA LEU A 287 15.67 5.35 5.10
C LEU A 287 15.21 6.52 4.24
N THR A 288 14.16 6.35 3.43
CA THR A 288 13.61 7.43 2.60
C THR A 288 13.07 8.57 3.46
N ALA A 289 12.28 8.23 4.49
CA ALA A 289 11.73 9.22 5.41
C ALA A 289 12.84 9.94 6.18
N LEU A 290 13.82 9.19 6.69
CA LEU A 290 14.93 9.73 7.48
C LEU A 290 15.80 10.66 6.64
N PHE A 291 16.28 10.23 5.47
CA PHE A 291 17.13 11.06 4.64
C PHE A 291 16.38 12.22 3.98
N GLY A 292 15.12 12.01 3.57
CA GLY A 292 14.26 13.09 3.08
C GLY A 292 14.04 14.15 4.15
N TYR A 293 13.68 13.75 5.37
CA TYR A 293 13.53 14.66 6.51
C TYR A 293 14.84 15.37 6.84
N LEU A 294 15.96 14.65 7.00
CA LEU A 294 17.24 15.26 7.34
C LEU A 294 17.80 16.20 6.25
N THR A 295 17.29 16.12 5.02
CA THR A 295 17.71 17.02 3.93
C THR A 295 17.08 18.41 4.07
N PHE A 296 15.83 18.51 4.54
CA PHE A 296 15.07 19.78 4.56
C PHE A 296 14.53 20.16 5.95
N PHE A 297 14.59 19.27 6.93
CA PHE A 297 14.05 19.41 8.28
C PHE A 297 12.58 19.84 8.30
N GLY A 298 12.27 21.00 8.88
CA GLY A 298 10.89 21.52 8.97
C GLY A 298 10.34 22.11 7.67
N ALA A 299 11.14 22.17 6.60
CA ALA A 299 10.73 22.71 5.30
C ALA A 299 10.33 21.63 4.28
N VAL A 300 9.98 20.42 4.75
CA VAL A 300 9.48 19.35 3.88
C VAL A 300 8.02 19.63 3.52
N GLU A 301 7.67 19.60 2.25
CA GLU A 301 6.28 19.68 1.78
C GLU A 301 5.62 18.30 1.75
N SER A 302 4.31 18.22 1.52
CA SER A 302 3.55 16.97 1.49
C SER A 302 4.05 15.94 0.46
N GLU A 303 4.74 16.40 -0.58
CA GLU A 303 5.39 15.57 -1.59
C GLU A 303 6.88 15.90 -1.66
N LEU A 304 7.73 14.90 -1.38
CA LEU A 304 9.17 15.11 -1.32
C LEU A 304 9.78 15.60 -2.65
N LEU A 305 9.23 15.18 -3.80
CA LEU A 305 9.71 15.64 -5.12
C LEU A 305 9.43 17.12 -5.36
N HIS A 306 8.31 17.63 -4.86
CA HIS A 306 7.99 19.05 -4.96
C HIS A 306 8.98 19.90 -4.13
N THR A 307 9.36 19.40 -2.94
CA THR A 307 10.38 20.03 -2.11
C THR A 307 11.73 20.13 -2.82
N TYR A 308 12.15 19.07 -3.52
CA TYR A 308 13.37 19.10 -4.33
C TYR A 308 13.29 20.13 -5.47
N SER A 309 12.15 20.24 -6.13
CA SER A 309 11.94 21.16 -7.25
C SER A 309 11.95 22.64 -6.85
N ARG A 310 11.52 22.96 -5.62
CA ARG A 310 11.58 24.33 -5.09
C ARG A 310 13.01 24.80 -4.85
N VAL A 311 13.89 23.87 -4.50
CA VAL A 311 15.28 24.18 -4.11
C VAL A 311 16.21 24.12 -5.32
N ASP A 312 16.13 23.07 -6.14
CA ASP A 312 17.03 22.85 -7.28
C ASP A 312 16.25 22.35 -8.52
N PRO A 313 15.49 23.22 -9.23
CA PRO A 313 14.58 22.81 -10.32
C PRO A 313 15.29 22.26 -11.58
N LEU A 314 16.58 22.53 -11.76
CA LEU A 314 17.35 22.20 -12.97
C LEU A 314 18.39 21.09 -12.76
N ASP A 315 18.43 20.45 -11.60
CA ASP A 315 19.35 19.34 -11.38
C ASP A 315 18.91 18.11 -12.19
N VAL A 316 19.81 17.65 -13.08
CA VAL A 316 19.60 16.46 -13.91
C VAL A 316 19.30 15.24 -13.04
N LEU A 317 19.86 15.17 -11.83
CA LEU A 317 19.57 14.09 -10.88
C LEU A 317 18.10 14.09 -10.44
N ILE A 318 17.53 15.25 -10.13
CA ILE A 318 16.13 15.40 -9.69
C ILE A 318 15.18 15.05 -10.85
N LEU A 319 15.52 15.45 -12.08
CA LEU A 319 14.74 15.08 -13.27
C LEU A 319 14.73 13.56 -13.49
N CYS A 320 15.89 12.90 -13.37
CA CYS A 320 16.00 11.43 -13.45
C CYS A 320 15.18 10.74 -12.37
N VAL A 321 15.20 11.26 -11.14
CA VAL A 321 14.40 10.75 -10.02
C VAL A 321 12.90 10.88 -10.30
N ARG A 322 12.44 12.04 -10.81
CA ARG A 322 11.05 12.26 -11.21
C ARG A 322 10.59 11.23 -12.23
N LEU A 323 11.38 11.04 -13.27
CA LEU A 323 11.07 10.06 -14.32
C LEU A 323 11.00 8.64 -13.73
N ALA A 324 11.95 8.27 -12.87
CA ALA A 324 11.95 6.96 -12.21
C ALA A 324 10.70 6.73 -11.35
N VAL A 325 10.31 7.72 -10.55
CA VAL A 325 9.10 7.66 -9.71
C VAL A 325 7.84 7.57 -10.58
N LEU A 326 7.73 8.39 -11.63
CA LEU A 326 6.61 8.36 -12.59
C LEU A 326 6.46 7.00 -13.26
N VAL A 327 7.56 6.41 -13.70
CA VAL A 327 7.59 5.08 -14.28
C VAL A 327 7.14 4.03 -13.26
N ALA A 328 7.68 4.07 -12.03
CA ALA A 328 7.32 3.13 -10.97
C ALA A 328 5.83 3.19 -10.62
N VAL A 329 5.26 4.38 -10.39
CA VAL A 329 3.83 4.52 -10.05
C VAL A 329 2.93 4.10 -11.22
N THR A 330 3.30 4.42 -12.46
CA THR A 330 2.55 4.02 -13.67
C THR A 330 2.50 2.50 -13.82
N LEU A 331 3.62 1.82 -13.57
CA LEU A 331 3.70 0.35 -13.64
C LEU A 331 3.01 -0.36 -12.46
N THR A 332 2.72 0.36 -11.39
CA THR A 332 2.06 -0.19 -10.21
C THR A 332 0.53 -0.19 -10.34
N VAL A 333 -0.06 0.77 -11.08
CA VAL A 333 -1.52 0.84 -11.30
C VAL A 333 -2.12 -0.45 -11.88
N PRO A 334 -1.55 -1.09 -12.93
CA PRO A 334 -2.05 -2.36 -13.44
C PRO A 334 -2.05 -3.50 -12.42
N VAL A 335 -1.06 -3.52 -11.51
CA VAL A 335 -0.93 -4.53 -10.44
C VAL A 335 -2.07 -4.38 -9.43
N VAL A 336 -2.39 -3.14 -9.07
CA VAL A 336 -3.46 -2.81 -8.11
C VAL A 336 -4.85 -2.96 -8.73
N LEU A 337 -4.99 -2.79 -10.05
CA LEU A 337 -6.25 -3.04 -10.76
C LEU A 337 -6.66 -4.51 -10.74
N PHE A 338 -5.69 -5.43 -10.74
CA PHE A 338 -5.93 -6.86 -10.80
C PHE A 338 -6.86 -7.40 -9.70
N PRO A 339 -6.61 -7.16 -8.39
CA PRO A 339 -7.50 -7.62 -7.32
C PRO A 339 -8.90 -7.02 -7.41
N ILE A 340 -9.05 -5.76 -7.85
CA ILE A 340 -10.37 -5.14 -8.03
C ILE A 340 -11.16 -5.86 -9.11
N ARG A 341 -10.54 -6.08 -10.26
CA ARG A 341 -11.19 -6.79 -11.37
C ARG A 341 -11.64 -8.18 -10.94
N ARG A 342 -10.81 -8.88 -10.16
CA ARG A 342 -11.16 -10.19 -9.60
C ARG A 342 -12.35 -10.09 -8.64
N ALA A 343 -12.35 -9.11 -7.73
CA ALA A 343 -13.45 -8.87 -6.79
C ALA A 343 -14.77 -8.60 -7.52
N LEU A 344 -14.76 -7.72 -8.54
CA LEU A 344 -15.94 -7.39 -9.34
C LEU A 344 -16.45 -8.58 -10.16
N LEU A 345 -15.56 -9.35 -10.77
CA LEU A 345 -15.94 -10.58 -11.48
C LEU A 345 -16.59 -11.60 -10.53
N GLN A 346 -16.06 -11.74 -9.31
CA GLN A 346 -16.64 -12.62 -8.28
C GLN A 346 -18.02 -12.14 -7.78
N ILE A 347 -18.29 -10.83 -7.78
CA ILE A 347 -19.60 -10.27 -7.39
C ILE A 347 -20.61 -10.41 -8.52
N PHE A 348 -20.29 -9.91 -9.71
CA PHE A 348 -21.24 -9.80 -10.82
C PHE A 348 -21.36 -11.07 -11.65
N PHE A 349 -20.31 -11.90 -11.68
CA PHE A 349 -20.22 -13.08 -12.55
C PHE A 349 -19.55 -14.29 -11.85
N PRO A 350 -20.05 -14.75 -10.68
CA PRO A 350 -19.38 -15.72 -9.82
C PRO A 350 -19.04 -17.07 -10.47
N ASP A 351 -19.83 -17.53 -11.45
CA ASP A 351 -19.74 -18.89 -12.03
C ASP A 351 -19.59 -18.88 -13.56
N GLN A 352 -19.16 -17.75 -14.11
CA GLN A 352 -19.09 -17.56 -15.55
C GLN A 352 -17.66 -17.77 -16.06
N PRO A 353 -17.48 -18.45 -17.22
CA PRO A 353 -16.15 -18.64 -17.79
C PRO A 353 -15.51 -17.30 -18.19
N PHE A 354 -14.21 -17.32 -18.46
CA PHE A 354 -13.52 -16.11 -18.91
C PHE A 354 -14.09 -15.61 -20.26
N HIS A 355 -14.43 -14.32 -20.33
CA HIS A 355 -14.81 -13.64 -21.57
C HIS A 355 -14.05 -12.33 -21.71
N TRP A 356 -13.44 -12.10 -22.88
CA TRP A 356 -12.63 -10.92 -23.18
C TRP A 356 -13.40 -9.61 -23.08
N ALA A 357 -14.64 -9.54 -23.58
CA ALA A 357 -15.45 -8.33 -23.52
C ALA A 357 -15.66 -7.86 -22.07
N ARG A 358 -16.07 -8.76 -21.17
CA ARG A 358 -16.21 -8.45 -19.73
C ARG A 358 -14.90 -7.98 -19.12
N HIS A 359 -13.80 -8.66 -19.47
CA HIS A 359 -12.47 -8.32 -18.97
C HIS A 359 -12.03 -6.91 -19.36
N VAL A 360 -12.24 -6.53 -20.63
CA VAL A 360 -11.89 -5.22 -21.17
C VAL A 360 -12.82 -4.14 -20.61
N ILE A 361 -14.13 -4.38 -20.59
CA ILE A 361 -15.12 -3.42 -20.09
C ILE A 361 -14.86 -3.09 -18.61
N ILE A 362 -14.58 -4.09 -17.77
CA ILE A 362 -14.27 -3.86 -16.35
C ILE A 362 -12.97 -3.07 -16.18
N ALA A 363 -11.92 -3.41 -16.93
CA ALA A 363 -10.65 -2.66 -16.84
C ALA A 363 -10.81 -1.20 -17.30
N PHE A 364 -11.49 -0.99 -18.43
CA PHE A 364 -11.76 0.34 -18.97
C PHE A 364 -12.64 1.17 -18.02
N SER A 365 -13.73 0.60 -17.51
CA SER A 365 -14.62 1.30 -16.57
C SER A 365 -13.91 1.65 -15.26
N LEU A 366 -13.08 0.76 -14.72
CA LEU A 366 -12.26 1.07 -13.54
C LEU A 366 -11.29 2.22 -13.79
N ILE A 367 -10.51 2.17 -14.87
CA ILE A 367 -9.57 3.23 -15.23
C ILE A 367 -10.31 4.55 -15.46
N PHE A 368 -11.47 4.51 -16.12
CA PHE A 368 -12.30 5.68 -16.35
C PHE A 368 -12.78 6.32 -15.03
N VAL A 369 -13.32 5.52 -14.10
CA VAL A 369 -13.78 6.00 -12.79
C VAL A 369 -12.64 6.61 -11.98
N VAL A 370 -11.45 6.00 -12.00
CA VAL A 370 -10.29 6.51 -11.25
C VAL A 370 -9.77 7.82 -11.87
N ASN A 371 -9.70 7.90 -13.20
CA ASN A 371 -9.32 9.16 -13.88
C ASN A 371 -10.32 10.27 -13.55
N LEU A 372 -11.62 9.98 -13.58
CA LEU A 372 -12.67 10.92 -13.21
C LEU A 372 -12.45 11.44 -11.78
N LEU A 373 -12.21 10.54 -10.83
CA LEU A 373 -11.92 10.88 -9.43
C LEU A 373 -10.72 11.83 -9.32
N VAL A 374 -9.60 11.51 -9.98
CA VAL A 374 -8.36 12.31 -9.91
C VAL A 374 -8.48 13.66 -10.61
N ILE A 375 -9.31 13.77 -11.64
CA ILE A 375 -9.58 15.05 -12.32
C ILE A 375 -10.34 15.99 -11.40
N PHE A 376 -11.37 15.49 -10.69
CA PHE A 376 -12.23 16.32 -9.85
C PHE A 376 -11.69 16.55 -8.44
N VAL A 377 -10.85 15.67 -7.90
CA VAL A 377 -10.29 15.85 -6.56
C VAL A 377 -9.11 16.81 -6.62
N PRO A 378 -9.16 17.94 -5.89
CA PRO A 378 -8.11 18.96 -5.91
C PRO A 378 -6.85 18.56 -5.14
N THR A 379 -7.00 17.69 -4.13
CA THR A 379 -5.92 17.34 -3.19
C THR A 379 -5.86 15.84 -2.94
N ILE A 380 -4.67 15.26 -3.07
CA ILE A 380 -4.42 13.84 -2.76
C ILE A 380 -4.73 13.49 -1.29
N ARG A 381 -4.63 14.49 -0.39
CA ARG A 381 -4.89 14.38 1.05
C ARG A 381 -6.32 13.91 1.35
N ASP A 382 -7.30 14.36 0.58
CA ASP A 382 -8.71 14.05 0.86
C ASP A 382 -9.02 12.60 0.47
N ILE A 383 -8.45 12.14 -0.66
CA ILE A 383 -8.50 10.74 -1.10
C ILE A 383 -7.86 9.84 -0.05
N PHE A 384 -6.61 10.15 0.32
CA PHE A 384 -5.88 9.35 1.30
C PHE A 384 -6.54 9.37 2.67
N GLY A 385 -7.02 10.52 3.13
CA GLY A 385 -7.68 10.65 4.42
C GLY A 385 -8.89 9.72 4.53
N LEU A 386 -9.81 9.76 3.57
CA LEU A 386 -11.03 8.96 3.63
C LEU A 386 -10.75 7.46 3.46
N ILE A 387 -9.92 7.11 2.48
CA ILE A 387 -9.67 5.70 2.13
C ILE A 387 -8.77 5.04 3.17
N GLY A 388 -7.77 5.75 3.66
CA GLY A 388 -6.90 5.34 4.75
C GLY A 388 -7.63 5.23 6.09
N ALA A 389 -8.64 6.08 6.36
CA ALA A 389 -9.42 5.98 7.60
C ALA A 389 -10.42 4.80 7.62
N THR A 390 -10.95 4.41 6.46
CA THR A 390 -12.03 3.41 6.36
C THR A 390 -11.53 2.04 5.96
N SER A 391 -10.93 1.96 4.77
CA SER A 391 -10.63 0.69 4.11
C SER A 391 -9.35 0.04 4.64
N ALA A 392 -8.34 0.83 5.03
CA ALA A 392 -7.09 0.30 5.55
C ALA A 392 -7.25 -0.37 6.93
N PRO A 393 -7.88 0.24 7.95
CA PRO A 393 -8.20 -0.44 9.21
C PRO A 393 -9.06 -1.68 9.00
N SER A 394 -9.98 -1.63 8.04
CA SER A 394 -10.84 -2.76 7.69
C SER A 394 -10.03 -3.96 7.18
N LEU A 395 -9.11 -3.75 6.23
CA LEU A 395 -8.30 -4.83 5.64
C LEU A 395 -7.18 -5.32 6.54
N ILE A 396 -6.56 -4.42 7.32
CA ILE A 396 -5.39 -4.75 8.14
C ILE A 396 -5.82 -5.35 9.49
N PHE A 397 -6.87 -4.83 10.13
CA PHE A 397 -7.24 -5.21 11.49
C PHE A 397 -8.55 -5.99 11.55
N ILE A 398 -9.64 -5.37 11.06
CA ILE A 398 -11.01 -5.83 11.34
C ILE A 398 -11.28 -7.17 10.66
N LEU A 399 -11.14 -7.25 9.35
CA LEU A 399 -11.49 -8.43 8.57
C LEU A 399 -10.59 -9.64 8.90
N PRO A 400 -9.26 -9.52 9.00
CA PRO A 400 -8.39 -10.62 9.46
C PRO A 400 -8.77 -11.17 10.83
N GLY A 401 -8.99 -10.28 11.81
CA GLY A 401 -9.35 -10.69 13.17
C GLY A 401 -10.70 -11.39 13.22
N ILE A 402 -11.71 -10.83 12.54
CA ILE A 402 -13.06 -11.39 12.53
C ILE A 402 -13.10 -12.71 11.75
N PHE A 403 -12.44 -12.80 10.59
CA PHE A 403 -12.36 -14.04 9.81
C PHE A 403 -11.72 -15.14 10.63
N TYR A 404 -10.62 -14.85 11.34
CA TYR A 404 -9.97 -15.82 12.20
C TYR A 404 -10.90 -16.38 13.28
N VAL A 405 -11.56 -15.49 14.03
CA VAL A 405 -12.47 -15.88 15.12
C VAL A 405 -13.64 -16.72 14.61
N ARG A 406 -14.15 -16.42 13.42
CA ARG A 406 -15.31 -17.11 12.83
C ARG A 406 -14.97 -18.42 12.12
N ILE A 407 -13.84 -18.49 11.43
CA ILE A 407 -13.48 -19.60 10.55
C ILE A 407 -12.78 -20.72 11.31
N VAL A 408 -11.89 -20.38 12.26
CA VAL A 408 -11.15 -21.41 13.00
C VAL A 408 -12.12 -22.18 13.91
N PRO A 409 -12.23 -23.52 13.78
CA PRO A 409 -13.20 -24.32 14.53
C PRO A 409 -13.03 -24.18 16.05
N LYS A 410 -14.12 -24.32 16.80
CA LYS A 410 -14.09 -24.23 18.27
C LYS A 410 -13.42 -25.45 18.90
N GLU A 411 -13.46 -26.57 18.18
CA GLU A 411 -12.88 -27.86 18.55
C GLU A 411 -11.35 -27.81 18.49
N GLN A 412 -10.78 -27.03 17.56
CA GLN A 412 -9.34 -26.77 17.49
C GLN A 412 -8.90 -25.68 18.46
N GLU A 413 -9.68 -24.59 18.56
CA GLU A 413 -9.39 -23.48 19.46
C GLU A 413 -10.68 -22.98 20.13
N PRO A 414 -10.87 -23.15 21.45
CA PRO A 414 -12.07 -22.67 22.12
C PRO A 414 -12.15 -21.14 22.06
N LEU A 415 -13.37 -20.58 22.14
CA LEU A 415 -13.58 -19.12 22.01
C LEU A 415 -12.81 -18.30 23.06
N LEU A 416 -12.59 -18.86 24.25
CA LEU A 416 -11.83 -18.24 25.34
C LEU A 416 -10.31 -18.48 25.24
N SER A 417 -9.83 -19.07 24.15
CA SER A 417 -8.40 -19.27 23.94
C SER A 417 -7.68 -17.94 23.71
N ARG A 418 -6.44 -17.84 24.19
CA ARG A 418 -5.57 -16.67 23.98
C ARG A 418 -5.53 -16.19 22.52
N PRO A 419 -5.35 -17.03 21.48
CA PRO A 419 -5.30 -16.56 20.09
C PRO A 419 -6.62 -15.94 19.61
N LYS A 420 -7.78 -16.49 20.00
CA LYS A 420 -9.08 -15.91 19.62
C LYS A 420 -9.38 -14.61 20.35
N ILE A 421 -8.99 -14.49 21.62
CA ILE A 421 -9.08 -13.23 22.37
C ILE A 421 -8.17 -12.18 21.72
N GLN A 422 -6.93 -12.52 21.36
CA GLN A 422 -6.02 -11.62 20.67
C GLN A 422 -6.58 -11.16 19.32
N ALA A 423 -7.12 -12.07 18.51
CA ALA A 423 -7.74 -11.73 17.23
C ALA A 423 -8.99 -10.84 17.39
N ALA A 424 -9.80 -11.07 18.42
CA ALA A 424 -10.95 -10.23 18.73
C ALA A 424 -10.54 -8.82 19.20
N CYS A 425 -9.54 -8.72 20.10
CA CYS A 425 -8.96 -7.44 20.51
C CYS A 425 -8.34 -6.70 19.33
N PHE A 426 -7.69 -7.41 18.41
CA PHE A 426 -7.10 -6.86 17.20
C PHE A 426 -8.16 -6.23 16.28
N ALA A 427 -9.28 -6.92 16.07
CA ALA A 427 -10.41 -6.37 15.31
C ALA A 427 -11.06 -5.17 16.02
N ALA A 428 -11.22 -5.23 17.35
CA ALA A 428 -11.78 -4.13 18.14
C ALA A 428 -10.88 -2.88 18.07
N LEU A 429 -9.56 -3.05 18.16
CA LEU A 429 -8.59 -1.97 17.99
C LEU A 429 -8.71 -1.31 16.61
N GLY A 430 -8.85 -2.12 15.55
CA GLY A 430 -9.09 -1.61 14.19
C GLY A 430 -10.37 -0.78 14.08
N PHE A 431 -11.45 -1.23 14.70
CA PHE A 431 -12.71 -0.49 14.72
C PHE A 431 -12.58 0.84 15.47
N LEU A 432 -11.89 0.86 16.62
CA LEU A 432 -11.59 2.09 17.35
C LEU A 432 -10.77 3.07 16.51
N PHE A 433 -9.74 2.61 15.82
CA PHE A 433 -8.95 3.45 14.92
C PHE A 433 -9.77 4.01 13.76
N MET A 434 -10.65 3.20 13.15
CA MET A 434 -11.54 3.66 12.09
C MET A 434 -12.49 4.77 12.59
N VAL A 435 -13.15 4.57 13.73
CA VAL A 435 -14.08 5.55 14.31
C VAL A 435 -13.36 6.84 14.69
N MET A 436 -12.20 6.74 15.34
CA MET A 436 -11.40 7.92 15.68
C MET A 436 -10.99 8.70 14.42
N SER A 437 -10.44 8.02 13.41
CA SER A 437 -9.98 8.65 12.16
C SER A 437 -11.11 9.35 11.42
N LEU A 438 -12.27 8.69 11.29
CA LEU A 438 -13.46 9.26 10.66
C LEU A 438 -13.99 10.47 11.43
N SER A 439 -14.05 10.38 12.77
CA SER A 439 -14.51 11.49 13.60
C SER A 439 -13.62 12.72 13.43
N PHE A 440 -12.29 12.53 13.33
CA PHE A 440 -11.36 13.62 13.05
C PHE A 440 -11.55 14.22 11.66
N ILE A 441 -11.73 13.40 10.62
CA ILE A 441 -11.96 13.91 9.26
C ILE A 441 -13.26 14.71 9.18
N ILE A 442 -14.32 14.19 9.80
CA ILE A 442 -15.62 14.87 9.84
C ILE A 442 -15.48 16.20 10.60
N THR A 443 -14.78 16.21 11.73
CA THR A 443 -14.54 17.44 12.50
C THR A 443 -13.76 18.46 11.67
N ASP A 444 -12.69 18.06 10.99
CA ASP A 444 -11.87 18.91 10.11
C ASP A 444 -12.70 19.55 8.99
N TRP A 445 -13.60 18.77 8.38
CA TRP A 445 -14.50 19.27 7.33
C TRP A 445 -15.55 20.24 7.87
N VAL A 446 -16.03 20.02 9.10
CA VAL A 446 -17.03 20.88 9.74
C VAL A 446 -16.42 22.18 10.25
N THR A 447 -15.21 22.15 10.84
CA THR A 447 -14.55 23.35 11.38
C THR A 447 -13.92 24.23 10.29
N GLY A 448 -13.63 23.67 9.12
CA GLY A 448 -13.13 24.43 7.97
C GLY A 448 -11.70 24.96 8.11
N GLU A 449 -10.96 24.58 9.17
CA GLU A 449 -9.58 25.04 9.42
C GLU A 449 -8.65 24.72 8.24
N SER A 450 -8.89 23.62 7.51
CA SER A 450 -8.07 23.16 6.39
C SER A 450 -8.24 23.96 5.08
N ARG A 451 -9.21 24.88 4.97
CA ARG A 451 -9.31 25.81 3.84
C ARG A 451 -8.43 27.06 3.99
N SER A 452 -7.83 27.29 5.16
CA SER A 452 -7.03 28.50 5.43
C SER A 452 -5.52 28.35 5.22
N GLY A 453 -4.99 27.11 5.13
CA GLY A 453 -3.55 26.84 5.15
C GLY A 453 -2.91 26.40 3.82
N GLY A 454 -3.63 26.46 2.70
CA GLY A 454 -3.17 25.93 1.40
C GLY A 454 -3.22 26.91 0.23
N GLY A 455 -3.34 28.21 0.51
CA GLY A 455 -3.15 29.25 -0.50
C GLY A 455 -1.73 29.80 -0.39
N HIS A 456 -0.82 29.28 -1.21
CA HIS A 456 0.20 30.03 -1.99
C HIS A 456 1.20 29.11 -2.68
#